data_AF-A0A941ZFF1-F1
#
_entry.id   AF-A0A941ZFF1-F1
#
_cell.length_a   1.000
_cell.length_b   1.000
_cell.length_c   1.000
_cell.angle_alpha   90.00
_cell.angle_beta   90.00
_cell.angle_gamma   90.00
#
_symmetry.space_group_name_H-M   'P 1'
#
loop_
_entity.id
_entity.type
_entity.pdbx_description
1 polymer ?
#
loop_
_entity_poly.entity_id
_entity_poly.type
_entity_poly.pdbx_seq_one_letter_code
_entity_poly.pdbx_strand_id
1 'polypeptide(L)' 'MAIPVVNMDLCIGCGLCSELCPKVYELKDDKAWVKDPNACDTCDCQQSVDSCPVQAITME' A
#
# COMPACT_ATOMS: atom_id res chain seq x y z
N MET A 1 -12.21 -9.34 -6.61
CA MET A 1 -11.74 -7.94 -6.46
C MET A 1 -10.53 -8.04 -5.58
N ALA A 2 -9.36 -7.72 -6.10
CA ALA A 2 -8.12 -7.91 -5.36
C ALA A 2 -7.91 -6.69 -4.45
N ILE A 3 -7.84 -6.92 -3.14
CA ILE A 3 -7.71 -5.91 -2.09
C ILE A 3 -6.25 -5.84 -1.65
N PRO A 4 -5.63 -4.65 -1.63
CA PRO A 4 -4.28 -4.51 -1.10
C PRO A 4 -4.27 -4.75 0.40
N VAL A 5 -3.31 -5.55 0.86
CA VAL A 5 -3.04 -5.86 2.27
C VAL A 5 -1.59 -5.52 2.57
N VAL A 6 -1.35 -4.77 3.63
CA VAL A 6 0.01 -4.41 4.07
C VAL A 6 0.45 -5.30 5.23
N ASN A 7 1.55 -6.01 5.05
CA ASN A 7 2.22 -6.75 6.08
C ASN A 7 3.04 -5.80 6.96
N MET A 8 2.56 -5.59 8.19
CA MET A 8 3.18 -4.68 9.16
C MET A 8 4.54 -5.16 9.68
N ASP A 9 4.85 -6.46 9.58
CA ASP A 9 6.14 -7.00 10.00
C ASP A 9 7.23 -6.72 8.96
N LEU A 10 6.88 -6.74 7.67
CA LEU A 10 7.78 -6.41 6.58
C LEU A 10 7.82 -4.90 6.29
N CYS A 11 6.74 -4.16 6.59
CA CYS A 11 6.64 -2.74 6.28
C CYS A 11 7.65 -1.92 7.09
N ILE A 12 8.57 -1.27 6.36
CA ILE A 12 9.58 -0.37 6.92
C ILE A 12 9.18 1.12 6.92
N GLY A 13 7.93 1.43 6.57
CA GLY A 13 7.47 2.82 6.57
C GLY A 13 7.98 3.71 5.45
N CYS A 14 8.44 3.14 4.33
CA CYS A 14 9.06 3.91 3.24
C CYS A 14 8.17 5.02 2.62
N GLY A 15 6.84 4.99 2.81
CA GLY A 15 5.93 6.02 2.31
C GLY A 15 5.55 5.92 0.83
N LEU A 16 6.30 5.17 0.02
CA LEU A 16 6.09 5.08 -1.44
C LEU A 16 4.66 4.71 -1.85
N CYS A 17 4.03 3.76 -1.15
CA CYS A 17 2.65 3.36 -1.42
C CYS A 17 1.64 4.49 -1.15
N SER A 18 1.86 5.30 -0.10
CA SER A 18 1.03 6.47 0.18
C SER A 18 1.30 7.63 -0.78
N GLU A 19 2.49 7.72 -1.38
CA GLU A 19 2.77 8.69 -2.43
C GLU A 19 2.14 8.29 -3.77
N LEU A 20 2.22 7.01 -4.13
CA LEU A 20 1.61 6.45 -5.35
C LEU A 20 0.09 6.46 -5.27
N CYS A 21 -0.44 6.09 -4.11
CA CYS A 21 -1.86 5.82 -3.89
C CYS A 21 -2.32 6.38 -2.53
N PRO A 22 -2.35 7.72 -2.33
CA PRO A 22 -2.72 8.35 -1.05
C PRO A 22 -4.17 8.12 -0.63
N LYS A 23 -5.04 7.73 -1.57
CA LYS A 23 -6.43 7.38 -1.27
C LYS A 23 -6.56 5.96 -0.71
N VAL A 24 -5.66 5.06 -1.12
CA VAL A 24 -5.67 3.65 -0.71
C VAL A 24 -4.84 3.45 0.54
N TYR A 25 -3.65 4.04 0.58
CA TYR A 25 -2.68 3.88 1.66
C TYR A 25 -2.50 5.18 2.44
N GLU A 26 -2.34 5.05 3.75
CA GLU A 26 -2.06 6.14 4.68
C GLU A 26 -0.84 5.75 5.50
N LEU A 27 0.20 6.60 5.52
CA LEU A 27 1.38 6.36 6.33
C LEU A 27 1.13 6.86 7.76
N LYS A 28 1.23 5.97 8.74
CA LYS A 28 1.01 6.27 10.16
C LYS A 28 2.01 5.52 11.03
N ASP A 29 2.64 6.22 11.97
CA ASP A 29 3.63 5.66 12.90
C ASP A 29 4.73 4.86 12.19
N ASP A 30 5.31 5.44 11.12
CA ASP A 30 6.33 4.80 10.27
C ASP A 30 5.88 3.45 9.67
N LYS A 31 4.57 3.24 9.46
CA LYS A 31 4.03 2.07 8.74
C LYS A 31 2.89 2.46 7.81
N ALA A 32 2.77 1.74 6.71
CA ALA A 32 1.69 1.96 5.76
C ALA A 32 0.42 1.21 6.17
N TRP A 33 -0.71 1.90 6.21
CA TRP A 33 -2.02 1.37 6.52
C TRP A 33 -2.94 1.48 5.31
N VAL A 34 -3.82 0.50 5.11
CA VAL A 34 -4.82 0.55 4.04
C VAL A 34 -6.05 1.26 4.58
N LYS A 35 -6.33 2.44 4.03
CA LYS A 35 -7.48 3.28 4.39
C LYS A 35 -8.70 2.94 3.55
N ASP A 36 -8.50 2.80 2.24
CA ASP A 36 -9.57 2.47 1.30
C ASP A 36 -9.10 1.43 0.26
N PRO A 37 -9.37 0.14 0.49
CA PRO A 37 -8.93 -0.91 -0.42
C PRO A 37 -9.64 -0.88 -1.78
N ASN A 38 -10.77 -0.18 -1.91
CA ASN A 38 -11.50 -0.07 -3.17
C ASN A 38 -11.06 1.17 -3.98
N ALA A 39 -10.24 2.05 -3.41
CA ALA A 39 -9.75 3.22 -4.13
C ALA A 39 -8.66 2.88 -5.19
N CYS A 40 -8.39 1.60 -5.43
CA CYS A 40 -7.57 1.10 -6.54
C CYS A 40 -8.12 1.45 -7.92
N ASP A 41 -9.37 1.93 -8.05
CA ASP A 41 -9.86 2.50 -9.30
C ASP A 41 -9.20 3.86 -9.64
N THR A 42 -8.60 4.52 -8.63
CA THR A 42 -8.03 5.87 -8.78
C THR A 42 -6.51 5.87 -8.96
N CYS A 43 -5.85 4.72 -8.78
CA CYS A 43 -4.40 4.56 -8.90
C CYS A 43 -4.05 3.10 -9.19
N ASP A 44 -2.86 2.83 -9.72
CA ASP A 44 -2.46 1.47 -10.07
C ASP A 44 -1.95 0.73 -8.82
N CYS A 45 -2.85 0.02 -8.12
CA CYS A 45 -2.48 -0.71 -6.90
C CYS A 45 -1.40 -1.77 -7.14
N GLN A 46 -1.34 -2.33 -8.35
CA GLN A 46 -0.27 -3.25 -8.74
C GLN A 46 1.08 -2.55 -8.74
N GLN A 47 1.14 -1.30 -9.24
CA GLN A 47 2.36 -0.50 -9.22
C GLN A 47 2.84 -0.20 -7.79
N SER A 48 1.93 0.00 -6.84
CA SER A 48 2.27 0.17 -5.42
C SER A 48 2.93 -1.09 -4.83
N VAL A 49 2.41 -2.27 -5.20
CA VAL A 49 2.98 -3.56 -4.81
C VAL A 49 4.38 -3.75 -5.40
N ASP A 50 4.53 -3.51 -6.71
CA ASP A 50 5.82 -3.65 -7.40
C ASP A 50 6.87 -2.62 -6.94
N SER A 51 6.42 -1.43 -6.53
CA SER A 51 7.30 -0.38 -6.02
C SER A 51 7.71 -0.60 -4.57
N CYS A 52 7.12 -1.57 -3.86
CA CYS A 52 7.46 -1.83 -2.47
C CYS A 52 8.83 -2.50 -2.37
N PRO A 53 9.86 -1.84 -1.78
CA PRO A 53 11.23 -2.37 -1.76
C PRO A 53 11.38 -3.65 -0.94
N VAL A 54 10.47 -3.85 0.01
CA VAL A 54 10.43 -4.99 0.93
C VAL A 54 9.27 -5.95 0.61
N GLN A 55 8.57 -5.73 -0.50
CA GLN A 55 7.40 -6.51 -0.92
C GLN A 55 6.40 -6.74 0.22
N ALA A 56 6.19 -5.72 1.06
CA ALA A 56 5.30 -5.78 2.21
C ALA A 56 3.81 -5.67 1.84
N ILE A 57 3.48 -5.49 0.56
CA ILE A 57 2.11 -5.29 0.09
C ILE A 57 1.73 -6.49 -0.78
N THR A 58 0.59 -7.10 -0.48
CA THR A 58 0.01 -8.23 -1.23
C THR A 58 -1.41 -7.89 -1.67
N MET A 59 -1.95 -8.60 -2.66
CA MET A 59 -3.33 -8.41 -3.13
C MET A 59 -4.12 -9.70 -2.87
N GLU A 60 -5.19 -9.63 -2.07
CA GLU A 60 -6.08 -10.78 -1.73
C GLU A 60 -7.49 -10.65 -2.32
#